data_AF-A0A936ASP8-F1
#
_entry.id   AF-A0A936ASP8-F1
#
_cell.length_a   1.000
_cell.length_b   1.000
_cell.length_c   1.000
_cell.angle_alpha   90.00
_cell.angle_beta   90.00
_cell.angle_gamma   90.00
#
_symmetry.space_group_name_H-M   'P 1'
#
loop_
_entity.id
_entity.type
_entity.pdbx_description
1 polymer ?
#
loop_
_entity_poly.entity_id
_entity_poly.type
_entity_poly.pdbx_seq_one_letter_code
_entity_poly.pdbx_strand_id
1 'polypeptide(L)'
;MQYIFRFAMTFVLALAVASIVAAQDPTKVKRPVKNPPQYPNIIDLENKEQQQQQDKEKAEKAEQQAAQDRQFQDALVQAVTSLTGELRMLSDEMRLINLRQQAQFDLMKITRVDARIEAYERELRSVRERIYANDTEEQRLYQMLTPESLQAQTTNAATFNRDQAIQQLKAALEARIRAIVTEKERLRAIEADLVSAMSLYQNVAGEAEKRIDAAEEKLRQIESLLQAKKDKIPASDKKPK
;
A
#
# COMPACT_ATOMS: atom_id res chain seq x y z
N MET A 1 26.61 -1.32 -9.00
CA MET A 1 25.81 -0.07 -9.05
C MET A 1 25.62 0.50 -10.46
N GLN A 2 26.65 0.56 -11.33
CA GLN A 2 26.50 1.16 -12.68
C GLN A 2 25.54 0.41 -13.63
N TYR A 3 25.42 -0.92 -13.50
CA TYR A 3 24.55 -1.73 -14.38
C TYR A 3 23.05 -1.57 -14.09
N ILE A 4 22.68 -1.33 -12.82
CA ILE A 4 21.29 -1.12 -12.41
C ILE A 4 20.77 0.22 -12.95
N PHE A 5 21.63 1.24 -12.92
CA PHE A 5 21.28 2.58 -13.43
C PHE A 5 21.08 2.57 -14.95
N ARG A 6 21.91 1.82 -15.70
CA ARG A 6 21.76 1.67 -17.16
C ARG A 6 20.49 0.90 -17.53
N PHE A 7 20.14 -0.14 -16.77
CA PHE A 7 18.94 -0.94 -17.00
C PHE A 7 17.65 -0.16 -16.70
N ALA A 8 17.64 0.63 -15.62
CA ALA A 8 16.53 1.51 -15.28
C ALA A 8 16.32 2.60 -16.34
N MET A 9 17.41 3.17 -16.88
CA MET A 9 17.33 4.22 -17.89
C MET A 9 16.81 3.70 -19.24
N THR A 10 17.19 2.49 -19.66
CA THR A 10 16.66 1.87 -20.89
C THR A 10 15.19 1.46 -20.76
N PHE A 11 14.76 1.06 -19.57
CA PHE A 11 13.37 0.68 -19.31
C PHE A 11 12.43 1.90 -19.33
N VAL A 12 12.85 3.03 -18.74
CA VAL A 12 12.09 4.29 -18.79
C VAL A 12 12.01 4.84 -20.21
N LEU A 13 13.07 4.70 -21.01
CA LEU A 13 13.05 5.13 -22.41
C LEU A 13 12.07 4.31 -23.27
N ALA A 14 11.97 3.00 -23.02
CA ALA A 14 11.05 2.12 -23.75
C ALA A 14 9.57 2.42 -23.44
N LEU A 15 9.25 2.78 -22.18
CA LEU A 15 7.90 3.19 -21.77
C LEU A 15 7.47 4.54 -22.36
N ALA A 16 8.41 5.46 -22.57
CA ALA A 16 8.13 6.77 -23.18
C ALA A 16 7.87 6.68 -24.70
N VAL A 17 8.45 5.71 -25.41
CA VAL A 17 8.22 5.53 -26.85
C VAL A 17 6.88 4.82 -27.12
N ALA A 18 6.48 3.89 -26.25
CA ALA A 18 5.20 3.17 -26.38
C ALA A 18 3.97 4.09 -26.24
N SER A 19 4.09 5.18 -25.49
CA SER A 19 3.01 6.15 -25.27
C SER A 19 2.77 7.12 -26.44
N ILE A 20 3.72 7.24 -27.38
CA ILE A 20 3.58 8.10 -28.56
C ILE A 20 2.88 7.36 -29.72
N VAL A 21 2.99 6.02 -29.78
CA VAL A 21 2.41 5.21 -30.87
C VAL A 21 0.92 4.91 -30.65
N ALA A 22 0.42 4.94 -29.40
CA ALA A 22 -0.99 4.68 -29.08
C ALA A 22 -1.93 5.89 -29.24
N ALA A 23 -1.44 7.04 -29.72
CA ALA A 23 -2.20 8.30 -29.77
C ALA A 23 -2.61 8.75 -31.19
N GLN A 24 -2.55 7.88 -32.19
CA GLN A 24 -2.94 8.21 -33.57
C GLN A 24 -4.13 7.39 -34.06
N ASP A 25 -5.34 7.80 -33.65
CA ASP A 25 -6.58 7.47 -34.37
C ASP A 25 -7.12 8.73 -35.05
N PRO A 26 -7.08 8.85 -36.39
CA PRO A 26 -7.72 9.95 -37.10
C PRO A 26 -9.19 9.60 -37.36
N THR A 27 -10.07 9.94 -36.43
CA THR A 27 -11.51 9.92 -36.68
C THR A 27 -11.87 11.03 -37.69
N LYS A 28 -12.41 10.61 -38.84
CA LYS A 28 -12.84 11.49 -39.94
C LYS A 28 -13.96 12.42 -39.47
N VAL A 29 -13.65 13.71 -39.32
CA VAL A 29 -14.63 14.77 -39.06
C VAL A 29 -15.44 15.05 -40.34
N LYS A 30 -16.72 14.66 -40.35
CA LYS A 30 -17.69 15.11 -41.37
C LYS A 30 -18.03 16.58 -41.11
N ARG A 31 -17.66 17.47 -42.03
CA ARG A 31 -18.06 18.88 -42.00
C ARG A 31 -19.52 19.04 -42.43
N PRO A 32 -20.27 20.02 -41.88
CA PRO A 32 -21.61 20.33 -42.37
C PRO A 32 -21.54 21.01 -43.74
N VAL A 33 -22.37 20.58 -44.68
CA VAL A 33 -22.51 21.19 -46.01
C VAL A 33 -23.24 22.53 -45.86
N LYS A 34 -22.68 23.60 -46.42
CA LYS A 34 -23.09 25.00 -46.18
C LYS A 34 -24.15 25.53 -47.16
N ASN A 35 -24.84 24.66 -47.93
CA ASN A 35 -25.97 25.05 -48.78
C ASN A 35 -26.89 23.84 -49.02
N PRO A 36 -28.20 23.92 -48.74
CA PRO A 36 -29.16 22.91 -49.18
C PRO A 36 -29.41 23.04 -50.70
N PRO A 37 -29.75 21.95 -51.41
CA PRO A 37 -30.20 22.05 -52.80
C PRO A 37 -31.53 22.81 -52.86
N GLN A 38 -31.60 23.83 -53.72
CA GLN A 38 -32.85 24.51 -54.05
C GLN A 38 -33.72 23.55 -54.88
N TYR A 39 -34.89 23.19 -54.35
CA TYR A 39 -35.94 22.58 -55.15
C TYR A 39 -36.66 23.68 -55.95
N PRO A 40 -36.92 23.48 -57.26
CA PRO A 40 -37.72 24.42 -58.02
C PRO A 40 -39.17 24.37 -57.53
N ASN A 41 -39.75 25.54 -57.26
CA ASN A 41 -41.19 25.69 -57.05
C ASN A 41 -41.93 25.17 -58.28
N ILE A 42 -42.60 24.03 -58.14
CA ILE A 42 -43.74 23.67 -58.99
C ILE A 42 -44.97 23.91 -58.11
N ILE A 43 -45.51 25.12 -58.20
CA ILE A 43 -46.90 25.39 -57.84
C ILE A 43 -47.67 25.26 -59.15
N ASP A 44 -48.35 24.12 -59.35
CA ASP A 44 -49.48 24.07 -60.26
C ASP A 44 -50.74 24.20 -59.40
N LEU A 45 -51.46 25.29 -59.65
CA LEU A 45 -52.71 25.68 -59.01
C LEU A 45 -53.85 24.90 -59.64
N GLU A 46 -54.04 23.63 -59.28
CA GLU A 46 -55.27 22.91 -59.62
C GLU A 46 -55.42 21.66 -58.73
N ASN A 47 -56.15 21.81 -57.61
CA ASN A 47 -57.12 20.83 -57.09
C ASN A 47 -57.54 21.22 -55.67
N LYS A 48 -58.65 21.93 -55.59
CA LYS A 48 -59.25 22.53 -54.38
C LYS A 48 -60.13 21.56 -53.58
N GLU A 49 -59.87 20.25 -53.64
CA GLU A 49 -60.73 19.25 -52.98
C GLU A 49 -60.01 18.21 -52.11
N GLN A 50 -58.68 18.27 -51.94
CA GLN A 50 -57.95 17.34 -51.03
C GLN A 50 -57.49 17.95 -49.69
N GLN A 51 -57.79 19.22 -49.43
CA GLN A 51 -57.25 19.94 -48.27
C GLN A 51 -57.88 19.56 -46.91
N GLN A 52 -59.03 18.89 -46.85
CA GLN A 52 -59.61 18.51 -45.55
C GLN A 52 -59.18 17.12 -45.03
N GLN A 53 -58.56 16.27 -45.86
CA GLN A 53 -57.98 14.99 -45.42
C GLN A 53 -56.46 15.06 -45.23
N GLN A 54 -55.74 15.89 -45.99
CA GLN A 54 -54.28 16.04 -45.82
C GLN A 54 -53.88 16.88 -44.60
N ASP A 55 -54.70 17.83 -44.15
CA ASP A 55 -54.36 18.64 -42.98
C ASP A 55 -54.59 17.89 -41.65
N LYS A 56 -55.49 16.89 -41.63
CA LYS A 56 -55.63 15.97 -40.48
C LYS A 56 -54.50 14.93 -40.42
N GLU A 57 -54.13 14.34 -41.55
CA GLU A 57 -53.00 13.38 -41.58
C GLU A 57 -51.63 14.04 -41.38
N LYS A 58 -51.43 15.31 -41.79
CA LYS A 58 -50.19 16.05 -41.51
C LYS A 58 -50.11 16.54 -40.06
N ALA A 59 -51.24 16.90 -39.43
CA ALA A 59 -51.27 17.23 -38.01
C ALA A 59 -51.01 15.98 -37.14
N GLU A 60 -51.62 14.82 -37.46
CA GLU A 60 -51.38 13.56 -36.76
C GLU A 60 -49.96 13.01 -36.98
N LYS A 61 -49.38 13.14 -38.19
CA LYS A 61 -47.98 12.75 -38.46
C LYS A 61 -46.96 13.71 -37.82
N ALA A 62 -47.26 15.01 -37.74
CA ALA A 62 -46.40 15.99 -37.06
C ALA A 62 -46.46 15.84 -35.53
N GLU A 63 -47.63 15.50 -34.96
CA GLU A 63 -47.74 15.12 -33.54
C GLU A 63 -47.09 13.77 -33.24
N GLN A 64 -47.17 12.78 -34.13
CA GLN A 64 -46.46 11.51 -34.00
C GLN A 64 -44.94 11.65 -34.14
N GLN A 65 -44.44 12.51 -35.03
CA GLN A 65 -43.01 12.83 -35.14
C GLN A 65 -42.51 13.64 -33.95
N ALA A 66 -43.26 14.64 -33.48
CA ALA A 66 -42.91 15.39 -32.27
C ALA A 66 -42.97 14.52 -31.01
N ALA A 67 -43.88 13.54 -30.94
CA ALA A 67 -43.93 12.55 -29.86
C ALA A 67 -42.77 11.55 -29.93
N GLN A 68 -42.39 11.09 -31.13
CA GLN A 68 -41.21 10.24 -31.34
C GLN A 68 -39.91 10.98 -31.02
N ASP A 69 -39.76 12.24 -31.43
CA ASP A 69 -38.58 13.07 -31.13
C ASP A 69 -38.47 13.36 -29.63
N ARG A 70 -39.59 13.58 -28.94
CA ARG A 70 -39.61 13.70 -27.47
C ARG A 70 -39.25 12.38 -26.77
N GLN A 71 -39.81 11.25 -27.22
CA GLN A 71 -39.44 9.93 -26.70
C GLN A 71 -37.96 9.59 -26.94
N PHE A 72 -37.40 10.00 -28.07
CA PHE A 72 -35.99 9.81 -28.40
C PHE A 72 -35.08 10.70 -27.55
N GLN A 73 -35.48 11.95 -27.30
CA GLN A 73 -34.78 12.84 -26.37
C GLN A 73 -34.83 12.31 -24.93
N ASP A 74 -35.98 11.83 -24.46
CA ASP A 74 -36.12 11.23 -23.14
C ASP A 74 -35.28 9.95 -23.01
N ALA A 75 -35.26 9.10 -24.05
CA ALA A 75 -34.42 7.90 -24.09
C ALA A 75 -32.92 8.23 -24.06
N LEU A 76 -32.48 9.29 -24.76
CA LEU A 76 -31.10 9.77 -24.71
C LEU A 76 -30.74 10.33 -23.33
N VAL A 77 -31.62 11.12 -22.72
CA VAL A 77 -31.43 11.62 -21.34
C VAL A 77 -31.34 10.44 -20.37
N GLN A 78 -32.20 9.44 -20.50
CA GLN A 78 -32.17 8.23 -19.68
C GLN A 78 -30.88 7.42 -19.89
N ALA A 79 -30.42 7.25 -21.13
CA ALA A 79 -29.14 6.59 -21.43
C ALA A 79 -27.94 7.34 -20.85
N VAL A 80 -27.90 8.67 -20.97
CA VAL A 80 -26.83 9.51 -20.40
C VAL A 80 -26.85 9.45 -18.87
N THR A 81 -28.03 9.49 -18.24
CA THR A 81 -28.15 9.35 -16.77
C THR A 81 -27.72 7.96 -16.30
N SER A 82 -28.06 6.89 -17.02
CA SER A 82 -27.61 5.53 -16.75
C SER A 82 -26.09 5.42 -16.85
N LEU A 83 -25.50 5.89 -17.95
CA LEU A 83 -24.05 5.89 -18.16
C LEU A 83 -23.32 6.70 -17.09
N THR A 84 -23.87 7.85 -16.68
CA THR A 84 -23.30 8.66 -15.59
C THR A 84 -23.36 7.91 -14.26
N GLY A 85 -24.41 7.13 -14.02
CA GLY A 85 -24.54 6.25 -12.87
C GLY A 85 -23.48 5.14 -12.86
N GLU A 86 -23.31 4.45 -13.99
CA GLU A 86 -22.30 3.40 -14.17
C GLU A 86 -20.88 3.95 -14.02
N LEU A 87 -20.57 5.12 -14.58
CA LEU A 87 -19.27 5.77 -14.41
C LEU A 87 -18.98 6.14 -12.95
N ARG A 88 -20.00 6.58 -12.19
CA ARG A 88 -19.86 6.85 -10.75
C ARG A 88 -19.63 5.57 -9.96
N MET A 89 -20.36 4.50 -10.27
CA MET A 89 -20.15 3.18 -9.66
C MET A 89 -18.73 2.65 -9.93
N LEU A 90 -18.27 2.73 -11.18
CA LEU A 90 -16.91 2.35 -11.57
C LEU A 90 -15.85 3.18 -10.84
N SER A 91 -16.07 4.49 -10.69
CA SER A 91 -15.19 5.36 -9.91
C SER A 91 -15.12 4.94 -8.43
N ASP A 92 -16.25 4.60 -7.82
CA ASP A 92 -16.31 4.15 -6.42
C ASP A 92 -15.64 2.77 -6.25
N GLU A 93 -15.80 1.85 -7.20
CA GLU A 93 -15.11 0.55 -7.24
C GLU A 93 -13.59 0.71 -7.40
N MET A 94 -13.14 1.60 -8.29
CA MET A 94 -11.72 1.92 -8.46
C MET A 94 -11.10 2.50 -7.18
N ARG A 95 -11.84 3.37 -6.48
CA ARG A 95 -11.41 3.89 -5.16
C ARG A 95 -11.30 2.77 -4.13
N LEU A 96 -12.28 1.87 -4.08
CA LEU A 96 -12.27 0.72 -3.19
C LEU A 96 -11.05 -0.19 -3.45
N ILE A 97 -10.79 -0.52 -4.72
CA ILE A 97 -9.65 -1.36 -5.12
C ILE A 97 -8.32 -0.71 -4.71
N ASN A 98 -8.13 0.56 -5.03
CA ASN A 98 -6.90 1.28 -4.67
C ASN A 98 -6.66 1.29 -3.16
N LEU A 99 -7.72 1.53 -2.39
CA LEU A 99 -7.62 1.63 -0.93
C LEU A 99 -7.35 0.26 -0.30
N ARG A 100 -7.94 -0.80 -0.85
CA ARG A 100 -7.65 -2.20 -0.47
C ARG A 100 -6.21 -2.59 -0.81
N GLN A 101 -5.72 -2.22 -1.99
CA GLN A 101 -4.32 -2.47 -2.39
C GLN A 101 -3.34 -1.74 -1.46
N GLN A 102 -3.66 -0.50 -1.07
CA GLN A 102 -2.87 0.27 -0.13
C GLN A 102 -2.79 -0.43 1.25
N ALA A 103 -3.94 -0.86 1.79
CA ALA A 103 -3.98 -1.59 3.05
C ALA A 103 -3.19 -2.92 2.99
N GLN A 104 -3.30 -3.66 1.88
CA GLN A 104 -2.52 -4.88 1.65
C GLN A 104 -1.01 -4.61 1.61
N PHE A 105 -0.59 -3.52 0.97
CA PHE A 105 0.82 -3.15 0.93
C PHE A 105 1.36 -2.76 2.30
N ASP A 106 0.57 -2.03 3.10
CA ASP A 106 0.96 -1.69 4.47
C ASP A 106 1.00 -2.91 5.38
N LEU A 107 0.09 -3.89 5.21
CA LEU A 107 0.15 -5.17 5.91
C LEU A 107 1.43 -5.97 5.56
N MET A 108 1.84 -5.96 4.28
CA MET A 108 3.11 -6.57 3.86
C MET A 108 4.33 -5.85 4.46
N LYS A 109 4.24 -4.54 4.74
CA LYS A 109 5.32 -3.84 5.45
C LYS A 109 5.40 -4.26 6.90
N ILE A 110 4.25 -4.33 7.60
CA ILE A 110 4.20 -4.75 9.00
C ILE A 110 4.80 -6.13 9.17
N THR A 111 4.39 -7.11 8.36
CA THR A 111 4.94 -8.48 8.44
C THR A 111 6.46 -8.54 8.26
N ARG A 112 7.04 -7.68 7.41
CA ARG A 112 8.51 -7.57 7.26
C ARG A 112 9.16 -6.90 8.47
N VAL A 113 8.51 -5.89 9.03
CA VAL A 113 8.96 -5.19 10.24
C VAL A 113 8.93 -6.14 11.44
N ASP A 114 7.87 -6.93 11.60
CA ASP A 114 7.74 -7.93 12.67
C ASP A 114 8.84 -8.98 12.58
N ALA A 115 9.09 -9.53 11.38
CA ALA A 115 10.19 -10.47 11.17
C ALA A 115 11.56 -9.86 11.54
N ARG A 116 11.71 -8.55 11.35
CA ARG A 116 12.93 -7.83 11.73
C ARG A 116 13.01 -7.60 13.24
N ILE A 117 11.90 -7.26 13.89
CA ILE A 117 11.79 -7.16 15.35
C ILE A 117 12.16 -8.51 15.99
N GLU A 118 11.59 -9.61 15.52
CA GLU A 118 11.91 -10.97 16.02
C GLU A 118 13.39 -11.35 15.86
N ALA A 119 14.04 -10.88 14.80
CA ALA A 119 15.47 -11.09 14.62
C ALA A 119 16.28 -10.34 15.70
N TYR A 120 15.96 -9.06 15.93
CA TYR A 120 16.61 -8.27 16.97
C TYR A 120 16.30 -8.78 18.37
N GLU A 121 15.09 -9.28 18.64
CA GLU A 121 14.75 -9.89 19.93
C GLU A 121 15.58 -11.13 20.24
N ARG A 122 15.82 -11.98 19.22
CA ARG A 122 16.68 -13.16 19.35
C ARG A 122 18.13 -12.76 19.62
N GLU A 123 18.65 -11.78 18.89
CA GLU A 123 20.00 -11.25 19.12
C GLU A 123 20.14 -10.62 20.51
N LEU A 124 19.15 -9.81 20.92
CA LEU A 124 19.10 -9.16 22.22
C LEU A 124 19.10 -10.17 23.37
N ARG A 125 18.34 -11.26 23.24
CA ARG A 125 18.33 -12.36 24.21
C ARG A 125 19.73 -12.96 24.35
N SER A 126 20.39 -13.28 23.24
CA SER A 126 21.74 -13.84 23.26
C SER A 126 22.77 -12.88 23.89
N VAL A 127 22.68 -11.58 23.60
CA VAL A 127 23.55 -10.56 24.21
C VAL A 127 23.34 -10.50 25.72
N ARG A 128 22.09 -10.48 26.18
CA ARG A 128 21.76 -10.47 27.62
C ARG A 128 22.23 -11.71 28.35
N GLU A 129 22.09 -12.88 27.75
CA GLU A 129 22.62 -14.13 28.30
C GLU A 129 24.14 -14.08 28.46
N ARG A 130 24.86 -13.51 27.48
CA ARG A 130 26.32 -13.34 27.57
C ARG A 130 26.72 -12.32 28.64
N ILE A 131 25.99 -11.22 28.78
CA ILE A 131 26.22 -10.25 29.86
C ILE A 131 26.07 -10.94 31.22
N TYR A 132 24.99 -11.70 31.41
CA TYR A 132 24.77 -12.44 32.65
C TYR A 132 25.87 -13.48 32.92
N ALA A 133 26.30 -14.22 31.90
CA ALA A 133 27.41 -15.16 32.03
C ALA A 133 28.70 -14.44 32.48
N ASN A 134 29.01 -13.30 31.86
CA ASN A 134 30.15 -12.47 32.23
C ASN A 134 30.03 -11.89 33.64
N ASP A 135 28.83 -11.49 34.07
CA ASP A 135 28.56 -11.03 35.45
C ASP A 135 28.87 -12.15 36.47
N THR A 136 28.46 -13.38 36.17
CA THR A 136 28.74 -14.53 37.05
C THR A 136 30.23 -14.90 37.06
N GLU A 137 30.91 -14.82 35.91
CA GLU A 137 32.35 -15.07 35.83
C GLU A 137 33.14 -13.99 36.58
N GLU A 138 32.77 -12.72 36.45
CA GLU A 138 33.38 -11.61 37.18
C GLU A 138 33.25 -11.79 38.69
N GLN A 139 32.05 -12.10 39.19
CA GLN A 139 31.84 -12.37 40.62
C GLN A 139 32.69 -13.56 41.11
N ARG A 140 32.77 -14.62 40.32
CA ARG A 140 33.61 -15.79 40.62
C ARG A 140 35.08 -15.42 40.68
N LEU A 141 35.58 -14.57 39.78
CA LEU A 141 36.97 -14.13 39.79
C LEU A 141 37.29 -13.24 40.99
N TYR A 142 36.37 -12.36 41.40
CA TYR A 142 36.54 -11.59 42.63
C TYR A 142 36.62 -12.49 43.88
N GLN A 143 35.82 -13.57 43.92
CA GLN A 143 35.95 -14.58 44.99
C GLN A 143 37.30 -15.30 44.97
N MET A 144 37.86 -15.56 43.78
CA MET A 144 39.18 -16.18 43.62
C MET A 144 40.36 -15.24 43.91
N LEU A 145 40.13 -13.92 43.88
CA LEU A 145 41.12 -12.90 44.19
C LEU A 145 41.31 -12.68 45.70
N THR A 146 40.46 -13.29 46.54
CA THR A 146 40.58 -13.14 47.99
C THR A 146 41.90 -13.74 48.51
N PRO A 147 42.48 -13.19 49.60
CA PRO A 147 43.73 -13.73 50.15
C PRO A 147 43.65 -15.22 50.47
N GLU A 148 42.53 -15.67 51.04
CA GLU A 148 42.29 -17.07 51.40
C GLU A 148 42.22 -17.97 50.16
N SER A 149 41.51 -17.55 49.11
CA SER A 149 41.41 -18.34 47.87
C SER A 149 42.72 -18.40 47.10
N LEU A 150 43.51 -17.32 47.11
CA LEU A 150 44.85 -17.30 46.49
C LEU A 150 45.80 -18.23 47.25
N GLN A 151 45.76 -18.21 48.58
CA GLN A 151 46.53 -19.13 49.40
C GLN A 151 46.09 -20.58 49.19
N ALA A 152 44.78 -20.87 49.14
CA ALA A 152 44.24 -22.20 48.92
C ALA A 152 44.66 -22.78 47.56
N GLN A 153 44.54 -21.99 46.49
CA GLN A 153 44.95 -22.39 45.12
C GLN A 153 46.45 -22.69 45.02
N THR A 154 47.28 -21.96 45.77
CA THR A 154 48.73 -22.16 45.78
C THR A 154 49.19 -23.23 46.77
N THR A 155 48.35 -23.67 47.70
CA THR A 155 48.69 -24.71 48.69
C THR A 155 48.99 -26.06 48.02
N ASN A 156 48.25 -26.39 46.96
CA ASN A 156 48.39 -27.64 46.23
C ASN A 156 49.32 -27.53 45.01
N ALA A 157 49.86 -26.34 44.74
CA ALA A 157 50.73 -26.11 43.60
C ALA A 157 52.19 -26.41 44.00
N ALA A 158 52.84 -27.34 43.29
CA ALA A 158 54.27 -27.60 43.43
C ALA A 158 55.07 -26.39 42.95
N THR A 159 55.31 -25.43 43.85
CA THR A 159 56.01 -24.18 43.55
C THR A 159 57.18 -23.98 44.50
N PHE A 160 58.32 -23.54 43.96
CA PHE A 160 59.53 -23.28 44.74
C PHE A 160 59.43 -21.97 45.55
N ASN A 161 58.62 -21.01 45.08
CA ASN A 161 58.35 -19.75 45.75
C ASN A 161 56.85 -19.44 45.73
N ARG A 162 56.22 -19.59 46.90
CA ARG A 162 54.77 -19.43 47.06
C ARG A 162 54.31 -17.99 46.87
N ASP A 163 55.08 -17.01 47.34
CA ASP A 163 54.71 -15.60 47.22
C ASP A 163 54.72 -15.14 45.76
N GLN A 164 55.73 -15.57 45.00
CA GLN A 164 55.81 -15.31 43.57
C GLN A 164 54.65 -15.98 42.82
N ALA A 165 54.28 -17.21 43.19
CA ALA A 165 53.14 -17.91 42.60
C ALA A 165 51.80 -17.20 42.89
N ILE A 166 51.61 -16.71 44.12
CA ILE A 166 50.44 -15.90 44.50
C ILE A 166 50.38 -14.61 43.68
N GLN A 167 51.50 -13.90 43.51
CA GLN A 167 51.55 -12.69 42.70
C GLN A 167 51.21 -12.95 41.23
N GLN A 168 51.72 -14.03 40.65
CA GLN A 168 51.40 -14.42 39.28
C GLN A 168 49.92 -14.78 39.11
N LEU A 169 49.36 -15.54 40.05
CA LEU A 169 47.94 -15.90 40.06
C LEU A 169 47.06 -14.64 40.18
N LYS A 170 47.40 -13.73 41.08
CA LYS A 170 46.71 -12.45 41.25
C LYS A 170 46.73 -11.64 39.95
N ALA A 171 47.90 -11.48 39.31
CA ALA A 171 48.02 -10.74 38.06
C ALA A 171 47.20 -11.38 36.93
N ALA A 172 47.16 -12.71 36.85
CA ALA A 172 46.35 -13.43 35.87
C ALA A 172 44.83 -13.22 36.08
N LEU A 173 44.37 -13.29 37.33
CA LEU A 173 42.97 -13.04 37.69
C LEU A 173 42.57 -11.58 37.40
N GLU A 174 43.40 -10.61 37.77
CA GLU A 174 43.17 -9.19 37.48
C GLU A 174 43.12 -8.90 35.98
N ALA A 175 44.01 -9.51 35.19
CA ALA A 175 43.97 -9.40 33.73
C ALA A 175 42.68 -9.98 33.14
N ARG A 176 42.21 -11.12 33.67
CA ARG A 176 40.95 -11.73 33.24
C ARG A 176 39.74 -10.85 33.61
N ILE A 177 39.71 -10.28 34.82
CA ILE A 177 38.67 -9.35 35.24
C ILE A 177 38.60 -8.16 34.28
N ARG A 178 39.73 -7.53 33.95
CA ARG A 178 39.78 -6.41 32.99
C ARG A 178 39.20 -6.80 31.63
N ALA A 179 39.55 -7.98 31.11
CA ALA A 179 39.02 -8.47 29.85
C ALA A 179 37.49 -8.65 29.89
N ILE A 180 36.96 -9.19 30.99
CA ILE A 180 35.51 -9.37 31.17
C ILE A 180 34.79 -8.02 31.27
N VAL A 181 35.34 -7.06 32.02
CA VAL A 181 34.77 -5.71 32.12
C VAL A 181 34.70 -5.06 30.75
N THR A 182 35.77 -5.12 29.95
CA THR A 182 35.77 -4.56 28.59
C THR A 182 34.76 -5.25 27.66
N GLU A 183 34.59 -6.57 27.77
CA GLU A 183 33.60 -7.29 26.97
C GLU A 183 32.17 -6.95 27.41
N LYS A 184 31.93 -6.79 28.72
CA LYS A 184 30.64 -6.32 29.23
C LYS A 184 30.28 -4.94 28.71
N GLU A 185 31.21 -3.99 28.72
CA GLU A 185 30.99 -2.66 28.16
C GLU A 185 30.63 -2.74 26.66
N ARG A 186 31.36 -3.55 25.90
CA ARG A 186 31.07 -3.80 24.48
C ARG A 186 29.67 -4.41 24.27
N LEU A 187 29.31 -5.42 25.06
CA LEU A 187 27.99 -6.07 24.97
C LEU A 187 26.86 -5.12 25.39
N ARG A 188 27.08 -4.22 26.36
CA ARG A 188 26.12 -3.19 26.76
C ARG A 188 25.89 -2.15 25.67
N ALA A 189 26.93 -1.76 24.94
CA ALA A 189 26.79 -0.90 23.77
C ALA A 189 25.93 -1.58 22.69
N ILE A 190 26.21 -2.85 22.38
CA ILE A 190 25.42 -3.64 21.44
C ILE A 190 23.96 -3.79 21.92
N GLU A 191 23.75 -4.03 23.21
CA GLU A 191 22.41 -4.10 23.81
C GLU A 191 21.62 -2.80 23.56
N ALA A 192 22.25 -1.64 23.83
CA ALA A 192 21.64 -0.34 23.61
C ALA A 192 21.30 -0.09 22.13
N ASP A 193 22.20 -0.46 21.21
CA ASP A 193 21.99 -0.33 19.77
C ASP A 193 20.82 -1.20 19.29
N LEU A 194 20.73 -2.45 19.76
CA LEU A 194 19.65 -3.37 19.42
C LEU A 194 18.30 -2.87 19.95
N VAL A 195 18.25 -2.41 21.19
CA VAL A 195 17.03 -1.82 21.79
C VAL A 195 16.58 -0.58 21.02
N SER A 196 17.53 0.28 20.65
CA SER A 196 17.26 1.47 19.83
C SER A 196 16.68 1.08 18.47
N ALA A 197 17.32 0.14 17.76
CA ALA A 197 16.85 -0.36 16.48
C ALA A 197 15.43 -0.95 16.58
N MET A 198 15.17 -1.80 17.58
CA MET A 198 13.83 -2.36 17.82
C MET A 198 12.78 -1.27 18.02
N SER A 199 13.07 -0.24 18.82
CA SER A 199 12.13 0.85 19.05
C SER A 199 11.75 1.60 17.78
N LEU A 200 12.70 1.78 16.85
CA LEU A 200 12.44 2.38 15.54
C LEU A 200 11.47 1.53 14.72
N TYR A 201 11.69 0.22 14.69
CA TYR A 201 10.82 -0.71 13.96
C TYR A 201 9.42 -0.80 14.58
N GLN A 202 9.31 -0.79 15.91
CA GLN A 202 8.01 -0.73 16.61
C GLN A 202 7.24 0.55 16.27
N ASN A 203 7.92 1.70 16.19
CA ASN A 203 7.28 2.95 15.76
C ASN A 203 6.78 2.86 14.32
N VAL A 204 7.58 2.30 13.41
CA VAL A 204 7.18 2.09 12.00
C VAL A 204 5.99 1.14 11.89
N ALA A 205 5.96 0.06 12.69
CA ALA A 205 4.84 -0.86 12.75
C ALA A 205 3.57 -0.14 13.23
N GLY A 206 3.64 0.59 14.35
CA GLY A 206 2.49 1.33 14.89
C GLY A 206 1.99 2.44 13.95
N GLU A 207 2.86 3.09 13.18
CA GLU A 207 2.42 4.02 12.12
C GLU A 207 1.74 3.30 10.95
N ALA A 208 2.21 2.12 10.58
CA ALA A 208 1.58 1.31 9.53
C ALA A 208 0.22 0.77 9.98
N GLU A 209 0.08 0.32 11.23
CA GLU A 209 -1.20 -0.10 11.82
C GLU A 209 -2.23 1.02 11.77
N LYS A 210 -1.87 2.23 12.22
CA LYS A 210 -2.77 3.40 12.13
C LYS A 210 -3.22 3.71 10.70
N ARG A 211 -2.34 3.50 9.70
CA ARG A 211 -2.71 3.68 8.29
C ARG A 211 -3.66 2.58 7.80
N ILE A 212 -3.47 1.34 8.26
CA ILE A 212 -4.37 0.23 7.96
C ILE A 212 -5.73 0.50 8.58
N ASP A 213 -5.81 0.84 9.86
CA ASP A 213 -7.08 1.14 10.55
C ASP A 213 -7.85 2.26 9.84
N ALA A 214 -7.16 3.35 9.50
CA ALA A 214 -7.75 4.46 8.76
C ALA A 214 -8.19 4.06 7.34
N ALA A 215 -7.52 3.09 6.72
CA ALA A 215 -7.93 2.56 5.43
C ALA A 215 -9.15 1.63 5.59
N GLU A 216 -9.15 0.73 6.56
CA GLU A 216 -10.27 -0.16 6.84
C GLU A 216 -11.56 0.60 7.19
N GLU A 217 -11.46 1.68 7.96
CA GLU A 217 -12.59 2.57 8.23
C GLU A 217 -13.15 3.20 6.96
N LYS A 218 -12.27 3.68 6.05
CA LYS A 218 -12.68 4.22 4.75
C LYS A 218 -13.31 3.16 3.86
N LEU A 219 -12.77 1.93 3.85
CA LEU A 219 -13.38 0.80 3.13
C LEU A 219 -14.79 0.55 3.62
N ARG A 220 -14.99 0.45 4.95
CA ARG A 220 -16.32 0.25 5.54
C ARG A 220 -17.30 1.36 5.16
N GLN A 221 -16.86 2.61 5.16
CA GLN A 221 -17.69 3.74 4.73
C GLN A 221 -18.09 3.61 3.25
N ILE A 222 -17.15 3.33 2.35
CA ILE A 222 -17.43 3.18 0.91
C ILE A 222 -18.34 1.98 0.65
N GLU A 223 -18.08 0.83 1.27
CA GLU A 223 -18.90 -0.37 1.15
C GLU A 223 -20.33 -0.12 1.64
N SER A 224 -20.50 0.55 2.78
CA SER A 224 -21.84 0.91 3.30
C SER A 224 -22.61 1.82 2.34
N LEU A 225 -21.94 2.79 1.70
CA LEU A 225 -22.54 3.68 0.71
C LEU A 225 -22.90 2.94 -0.58
N LEU A 226 -22.05 2.00 -1.04
CA LEU A 226 -22.33 1.16 -2.20
C LEU A 226 -23.52 0.23 -1.94
N GLN A 227 -23.59 -0.40 -0.77
CA GLN A 227 -24.72 -1.23 -0.35
C GLN A 227 -26.03 -0.43 -0.35
N ALA A 228 -26.03 0.75 0.27
CA ALA A 228 -27.19 1.64 0.33
C ALA A 228 -27.61 2.19 -1.05
N LYS A 229 -26.68 2.34 -2.00
CA LYS A 229 -27.00 2.71 -3.39
C LYS A 229 -27.63 1.54 -4.16
N LYS A 230 -27.17 0.31 -3.91
CA LYS A 230 -27.67 -0.91 -4.55
C LYS A 230 -29.11 -1.23 -4.11
N ASP A 231 -29.42 -1.00 -2.84
CA ASP A 231 -30.77 -1.22 -2.27
C ASP A 231 -31.81 -0.18 -2.76
N LYS A 232 -31.35 0.97 -3.28
CA LYS A 232 -32.21 2.04 -3.83
C LYS A 232 -32.54 1.90 -5.31
N ILE A 233 -32.05 0.86 -6.00
CA ILE A 233 -32.47 0.55 -7.37
C ILE A 233 -33.68 -0.40 -7.27
N PRO A 234 -34.93 0.08 -7.39
CA PRO A 234 -36.08 -0.81 -7.39
C PRO A 234 -35.99 -1.74 -8.60
N ALA A 235 -36.34 -3.01 -8.39
CA ALA A 235 -36.52 -3.99 -9.44
C ALA A 235 -37.75 -3.64 -10.32
N SER A 236 -37.68 -2.57 -11.10
CA SER A 236 -38.66 -2.31 -12.16
C SER A 236 -38.17 -2.94 -13.45
N ASP A 237 -38.47 -4.22 -13.62
CA ASP A 237 -38.89 -4.83 -14.90
C ASP A 237 -38.92 -6.36 -14.77
N LYS A 238 -39.93 -6.84 -14.03
CA LYS A 238 -40.52 -8.14 -14.31
C LYS A 238 -42.03 -7.91 -14.47
N LYS A 239 -42.46 -7.52 -15.68
CA LYS A 239 -43.86 -7.70 -16.05
C LYS A 239 -44.11 -9.21 -16.19
N PRO A 240 -45.06 -9.80 -15.44
CA PRO A 240 -45.53 -11.14 -15.73
C PRO A 240 -46.27 -11.13 -17.08
N LYS A 241 -46.03 -12.17 -17.87
CA LYS A 241 -46.81 -12.50 -19.07
C LYS A 241 -48.22 -12.93 -18.70
#